data_AF-A0AAD5PVT6-F1
#
_entry.id   AF-A0AAD5PVT6-F1
#
_cell.length_a   1.000
_cell.length_b   1.000
_cell.length_c   1.000
_cell.angle_alpha   90.00
_cell.angle_beta   90.00
_cell.angle_gamma   90.00
#
_symmetry.space_group_name_H-M   'P 1'
#
loop_
_entity.id
_entity.type
_entity.pdbx_description
1 polymer ?
#
loop_
_entity_poly.entity_id
_entity_poly.type
_entity_poly.pdbx_seq_one_letter_code
_entity_poly.pdbx_strand_id
1 'polypeptide(L)'
;MLAAVVQLLLSTVIFAPFVTSEITLTNSNTSLNPAWDVRDGKFFGLFETVINNNRACRALSGDIGTCLSYPECFAFRGNISGACGRGFGLCCVTTKTCQGVIYANNTYFVNQGYPASYTAAGQCYTTVNRLAPNICQLRLDFEAFSIAQPESVEHRCVADSFVVTGTTSPVPVICGDNAGQHMYLNIGYNSTTPIMLTMITSNLMAGGVTSARNWKIRVSQIPCNEGFAAPPGCLQYFTGSVGVIRSFNFFFESRGVNTARQLSFQDYTICIRQESNFCEMQYNPCPDQVNLPGLGFSISGALTAGATTVASGVDAACTTDYLMIPCGSDIRGQAIKSNGAVCAARLCGSAFNSINAETRSTPVFTRSVPFELRYFTNGLEAGEGEQA
;
A
#
# COMPACT_ATOMS: atom_id res chain seq x y z
N MET A 1 9.82 43.33 41.75
CA MET A 1 9.41 44.23 40.65
C MET A 1 9.42 43.40 39.37
N LEU A 2 8.36 42.65 39.06
CA LEU A 2 7.14 43.05 38.33
C LEU A 2 7.41 43.72 36.97
N ALA A 3 7.28 42.94 35.89
CA ALA A 3 6.40 43.26 34.76
C ALA A 3 6.21 41.99 33.90
N ALA A 4 5.04 41.37 34.02
CA ALA A 4 4.57 40.31 33.14
C ALA A 4 3.84 40.96 31.95
N VAL A 5 4.12 40.51 30.72
CA VAL A 5 3.36 40.90 29.52
C VAL A 5 2.43 39.75 29.16
N VAL A 6 1.14 39.99 29.34
CA VAL A 6 0.03 39.11 28.95
C VAL A 6 -0.32 39.42 27.49
N GLN A 7 -0.24 38.42 26.61
CA GLN A 7 -0.68 38.55 25.22
C GLN A 7 -1.99 37.79 25.03
N LEU A 8 -3.05 38.56 24.77
CA LEU A 8 -4.44 38.13 24.70
C LEU A 8 -4.73 37.46 23.35
N LEU A 9 -5.25 36.23 23.39
CA LEU A 9 -5.85 35.52 22.25
C LEU A 9 -7.25 36.09 21.97
N LEU A 10 -7.51 36.55 20.75
CA LEU A 10 -8.88 36.76 20.25
C LEU A 10 -9.19 35.75 19.15
N SER A 11 -10.12 34.83 19.46
CA SER A 11 -10.80 33.96 18.50
C SER A 11 -12.06 34.65 17.98
N THR A 12 -12.16 34.87 16.67
CA THR A 12 -13.40 35.33 16.02
C THR A 12 -14.21 34.13 15.53
N VAL A 13 -15.39 33.95 16.09
CA VAL A 13 -16.40 32.99 15.64
C VAL A 13 -17.41 33.73 14.77
N ILE A 14 -17.48 33.39 13.49
CA ILE A 14 -18.48 33.92 12.56
C ILE A 14 -19.67 32.95 12.53
N PHE A 15 -20.82 33.41 13.03
CA PHE A 15 -22.11 32.71 12.88
C PHE A 15 -22.69 33.02 11.49
N ALA A 16 -22.96 31.98 10.70
CA ALA A 16 -23.77 32.08 9.48
C ALA A 16 -25.25 31.78 9.81
N PRO A 17 -26.21 32.54 9.25
CA PRO A 17 -27.63 32.35 9.56
C PRO A 17 -28.22 31.11 8.86
N PHE A 18 -29.10 30.44 9.58
CA PHE A 18 -29.98 29.38 9.11
C PHE A 18 -30.88 29.89 7.98
N VAL A 19 -30.90 29.17 6.85
CA VAL A 19 -31.94 29.30 5.81
C VAL A 19 -32.66 27.96 5.71
N THR A 20 -33.94 27.98 6.01
CA THR A 20 -34.89 26.88 5.79
C THR A 20 -35.31 26.87 4.32
N SER A 21 -35.18 25.73 3.63
CA SER A 21 -35.82 25.51 2.34
C SER A 21 -36.60 24.20 2.35
N GLU A 22 -37.89 24.32 2.07
CA GLU A 22 -38.89 23.26 1.95
C GLU A 22 -38.58 22.32 0.78
N ILE A 23 -38.77 21.03 0.98
CA ILE A 23 -38.65 19.98 -0.04
C ILE A 23 -40.02 19.80 -0.71
N THR A 24 -40.10 20.11 -2.00
CA THR A 24 -41.19 19.69 -2.88
C THR A 24 -40.74 18.48 -3.71
N LEU A 25 -41.53 17.40 -3.64
CA LEU A 25 -41.33 16.17 -4.40
C LEU A 25 -42.01 16.30 -5.77
N THR A 26 -41.26 16.06 -6.85
CA THR A 26 -41.84 15.78 -8.18
C THR A 26 -41.18 14.56 -8.82
N ASN A 27 -42.02 13.56 -9.12
CA ASN A 27 -41.72 12.32 -9.83
C ASN A 27 -41.48 12.55 -11.34
N SER A 28 -40.51 11.84 -11.94
CA SER A 28 -40.66 11.21 -13.27
C SER A 28 -39.48 10.31 -13.69
N ASN A 29 -39.81 9.01 -13.83
CA ASN A 29 -39.49 8.04 -14.88
C ASN A 29 -38.04 7.61 -15.28
N THR A 30 -37.79 6.33 -14.95
CA THR A 30 -37.38 5.18 -15.80
C THR A 30 -36.14 5.22 -16.70
N SER A 31 -35.21 4.30 -16.44
CA SER A 31 -34.58 3.48 -17.49
C SER A 31 -34.14 2.11 -16.94
N LEU A 32 -34.64 1.05 -17.59
CA LEU A 32 -34.47 -0.37 -17.31
C LEU A 32 -33.05 -0.86 -17.66
N ASN A 33 -32.53 -1.84 -16.92
CA ASN A 33 -31.56 -2.82 -17.43
C ASN A 33 -31.80 -4.19 -16.76
N PRO A 34 -31.52 -5.30 -17.47
CA PRO A 34 -32.25 -6.57 -17.30
C PRO A 34 -31.71 -7.43 -16.15
N ALA A 35 -32.65 -8.03 -15.42
CA ALA A 35 -32.40 -9.02 -14.38
C ALA A 35 -31.94 -10.35 -15.00
N TRP A 36 -30.94 -10.96 -14.37
CA TRP A 36 -30.56 -12.35 -14.60
C TRP A 36 -31.49 -13.24 -13.78
N ASP A 37 -32.15 -14.16 -14.49
CA ASP A 37 -33.13 -15.12 -13.98
C ASP A 37 -32.44 -16.20 -13.12
N VAL A 38 -32.84 -16.30 -11.84
CA VAL A 38 -32.52 -17.44 -10.96
C VAL A 38 -33.82 -17.89 -10.26
N ARG A 39 -34.47 -18.85 -10.92
CA ARG A 39 -35.37 -19.91 -10.45
C ARG A 39 -35.93 -19.82 -9.01
N ASP A 40 -37.26 -19.76 -9.01
CA ASP A 40 -38.24 -20.07 -7.97
C ASP A 40 -37.79 -20.90 -6.75
N GLY A 41 -37.75 -20.21 -5.60
CA GLY A 41 -38.04 -20.78 -4.30
C GLY A 41 -39.13 -19.93 -3.64
N LYS A 42 -40.38 -20.42 -3.63
CA LYS A 42 -41.51 -19.76 -2.98
C LYS A 42 -41.27 -19.61 -1.48
N PHE A 43 -41.10 -18.38 -0.99
CA PHE A 43 -41.39 -18.03 0.40
C PHE A 43 -41.82 -16.56 0.51
N PHE A 44 -42.90 -16.37 1.27
CA PHE A 44 -43.77 -15.19 1.48
C PHE A 44 -43.15 -13.79 1.30
N GLY A 45 -43.86 -12.95 0.52
CA GLY A 45 -43.58 -11.54 0.34
C GLY A 45 -44.14 -10.65 1.45
N LEU A 46 -43.28 -9.81 2.01
CA LEU A 46 -43.48 -8.41 2.41
C LEU A 46 -42.18 -7.95 3.09
N PHE A 47 -41.57 -6.89 2.58
CA PHE A 47 -40.23 -6.35 2.85
C PHE A 47 -39.09 -7.04 2.10
N GLU A 48 -38.95 -6.68 0.82
CA GLU A 48 -37.67 -6.73 0.13
C GLU A 48 -36.75 -5.70 0.80
N THR A 49 -36.19 -6.10 1.94
CA THR A 49 -35.30 -5.24 2.67
C THR A 49 -34.00 -5.24 1.90
N VAL A 50 -33.65 -4.08 1.34
CA VAL A 50 -32.38 -3.89 0.64
C VAL A 50 -31.25 -4.07 1.64
N ILE A 51 -30.85 -5.31 1.87
CA ILE A 51 -29.51 -5.60 2.35
C ILE A 51 -28.62 -5.05 1.25
N ASN A 52 -27.84 -4.01 1.55
CA ASN A 52 -26.79 -3.55 0.66
C ASN A 52 -25.68 -4.62 0.64
N ASN A 53 -25.97 -5.74 -0.01
CA ASN A 53 -25.11 -6.91 -0.11
C ASN A 53 -23.76 -6.48 -0.67
N ASN A 54 -22.70 -7.09 -0.17
CA ASN A 54 -21.32 -6.88 -0.61
C ASN A 54 -20.69 -5.52 -0.28
N ARG A 55 -21.29 -4.72 0.60
CA ARG A 55 -20.61 -3.54 1.18
C ARG A 55 -19.65 -3.93 2.29
N ALA A 56 -18.55 -3.20 2.41
CA ALA A 56 -17.66 -3.32 3.55
C ALA A 56 -18.38 -2.95 4.86
N CYS A 57 -18.09 -3.67 5.93
CA CYS A 57 -18.60 -3.40 7.28
C CYS A 57 -17.45 -3.55 8.29
N ARG A 58 -17.51 -2.82 9.39
CA ARG A 58 -16.53 -2.96 10.47
C ARG A 58 -17.03 -3.98 11.48
N ALA A 59 -16.24 -5.03 11.68
CA ALA A 59 -16.49 -6.06 12.67
C ALA A 59 -16.19 -5.57 14.08
N LEU A 60 -16.80 -6.19 15.10
CA LEU A 60 -16.46 -5.96 16.51
C LEU A 60 -14.99 -6.26 16.84
N SER A 61 -14.33 -7.17 16.10
CA SER A 61 -12.90 -7.42 16.21
C SER A 61 -12.02 -6.26 15.71
N GLY A 62 -12.60 -5.27 15.02
CA GLY A 62 -11.88 -4.20 14.34
C GLY A 62 -11.61 -4.49 12.85
N ASP A 63 -11.71 -5.76 12.44
CA ASP A 63 -11.54 -6.20 11.06
C ASP A 63 -12.59 -5.60 10.12
N ILE A 64 -12.27 -5.54 8.83
CA ILE A 64 -13.24 -5.18 7.80
C ILE A 64 -13.83 -6.46 7.20
N GLY A 65 -15.10 -6.69 7.47
CA GLY A 65 -15.88 -7.75 6.85
C GLY A 65 -16.69 -7.26 5.65
N THR A 66 -17.53 -8.15 5.15
CA THR A 66 -18.50 -7.86 4.09
C THR A 66 -19.90 -8.11 4.61
N CYS A 67 -20.81 -7.19 4.29
CA CYS A 67 -22.20 -7.26 4.68
C CYS A 67 -22.91 -8.32 3.84
N LEU A 68 -23.29 -9.42 4.49
CA LEU A 68 -23.86 -10.62 3.86
C LEU A 68 -25.07 -11.12 4.65
N SER A 69 -25.92 -11.90 3.99
CA SER A 69 -26.92 -12.70 4.67
C SER A 69 -26.28 -13.86 5.44
N TYR A 70 -27.02 -14.46 6.38
CA TYR A 70 -26.58 -15.65 7.11
C TYR A 70 -26.15 -16.81 6.18
N PRO A 71 -26.95 -17.25 5.18
CA PRO A 71 -26.55 -18.35 4.31
C PRO A 71 -25.31 -18.03 3.48
N GLU A 72 -25.14 -16.79 3.01
CA GLU A 72 -23.94 -16.38 2.26
C GLU A 72 -22.68 -16.40 3.15
N CYS A 73 -22.77 -15.80 4.35
CA CYS A 73 -21.64 -15.79 5.28
C CYS A 73 -21.21 -17.21 5.66
N PHE A 74 -22.18 -18.09 5.92
CA PHE A 74 -21.93 -19.50 6.20
C PHE A 74 -21.31 -20.23 5.00
N ALA A 75 -21.83 -20.00 3.78
CA ALA A 75 -21.29 -20.61 2.55
C ALA A 75 -19.83 -20.21 2.30
N PHE A 76 -19.45 -18.98 2.62
CA PHE A 76 -18.07 -18.51 2.51
C PHE A 76 -17.17 -18.94 3.68
N ARG A 77 -17.74 -19.62 4.68
CA ARG A 77 -17.09 -19.99 5.94
C ARG A 77 -16.53 -18.77 6.69
N GLY A 78 -17.26 -17.66 6.64
CA GLY A 78 -16.91 -16.46 7.37
C GLY A 78 -17.43 -16.49 8.81
N ASN A 79 -16.83 -15.65 9.64
CA ASN A 79 -17.24 -15.45 11.02
C ASN A 79 -18.18 -14.23 11.12
N ILE A 80 -19.31 -14.40 11.79
CA ILE A 80 -20.28 -13.32 12.00
C ILE A 80 -19.79 -12.46 13.17
N SER A 81 -19.48 -11.20 12.90
CA SER A 81 -18.92 -10.29 13.90
C SER A 81 -19.59 -8.92 13.88
N GLY A 82 -20.92 -8.89 14.00
CA GLY A 82 -21.73 -7.67 14.09
C GLY A 82 -22.88 -7.66 13.09
N ALA A 83 -23.68 -6.60 13.14
CA ALA A 83 -24.78 -6.36 12.20
C ALA A 83 -24.40 -5.25 11.20
N CYS A 84 -25.00 -5.27 10.01
CA CYS A 84 -24.80 -4.27 8.97
C CYS A 84 -26.12 -4.05 8.21
N GLY A 85 -26.12 -3.13 7.23
CA GLY A 85 -27.30 -2.90 6.38
C GLY A 85 -28.55 -2.50 7.17
N ARG A 86 -28.40 -1.64 8.19
CA ARG A 86 -29.48 -1.24 9.13
C ARG A 86 -30.09 -2.40 9.95
N GLY A 87 -29.33 -3.47 10.18
CA GLY A 87 -29.73 -4.60 11.03
C GLY A 87 -30.25 -5.80 10.25
N PHE A 88 -30.34 -5.71 8.92
CA PHE A 88 -30.83 -6.80 8.06
C PHE A 88 -29.72 -7.70 7.52
N GLY A 89 -28.46 -7.25 7.60
CA GLY A 89 -27.29 -8.03 7.22
C GLY A 89 -26.37 -8.33 8.39
N LEU A 90 -25.46 -9.28 8.19
CA LEU A 90 -24.44 -9.68 9.13
C LEU A 90 -23.08 -9.22 8.63
N CYS A 91 -22.26 -8.67 9.53
CA CYS A 91 -20.90 -8.32 9.19
C CYS A 91 -20.03 -9.59 9.21
N CYS A 92 -19.77 -10.12 8.02
CA CYS A 92 -19.08 -11.39 7.85
C CYS A 92 -17.59 -11.18 7.59
N VAL A 93 -16.74 -11.61 8.51
CA VAL A 93 -15.28 -11.60 8.35
C VAL A 93 -14.84 -12.91 7.74
N THR A 94 -14.28 -12.86 6.53
CA THR A 94 -13.88 -14.06 5.80
C THR A 94 -12.36 -14.19 5.82
N THR A 95 -11.86 -15.37 6.16
CA THR A 95 -10.42 -15.69 6.14
C THR A 95 -10.17 -16.89 5.24
N LYS A 96 -9.06 -16.89 4.51
CA LYS A 96 -8.58 -18.01 3.71
C LYS A 96 -7.11 -18.28 4.03
N THR A 97 -6.78 -19.56 4.14
CA THR A 97 -5.42 -20.06 4.30
C THR A 97 -4.94 -20.65 2.96
N CYS A 98 -3.87 -21.44 2.99
CA CYS A 98 -3.33 -22.16 1.84
C CYS A 98 -4.41 -22.98 1.12
N GLN A 99 -4.32 -23.00 -0.21
CA GLN A 99 -5.25 -23.65 -1.16
C GLN A 99 -6.69 -23.12 -1.12
N GLY A 100 -6.93 -22.01 -0.42
CA GLY A 100 -8.22 -21.36 -0.37
C GLY A 100 -8.58 -20.65 -1.66
N VAL A 101 -9.88 -20.40 -1.84
CA VAL A 101 -10.41 -19.53 -2.88
C VAL A 101 -11.19 -18.40 -2.23
N ILE A 102 -10.90 -17.17 -2.63
CA ILE A 102 -11.55 -15.95 -2.13
C ILE A 102 -12.81 -15.70 -2.96
N TYR A 103 -13.99 -15.84 -2.34
CA TYR A 103 -15.31 -15.63 -2.95
C TYR A 103 -16.06 -14.41 -2.43
N ALA A 104 -15.49 -13.69 -1.46
CA ALA A 104 -16.08 -12.49 -0.88
C ALA A 104 -15.07 -11.34 -0.93
N ASN A 105 -15.59 -10.11 -1.04
CA ASN A 105 -14.74 -8.93 -0.92
C ASN A 105 -14.20 -8.81 0.52
N ASN A 106 -13.14 -8.05 0.73
CA ASN A 106 -12.50 -7.86 2.04
C ASN A 106 -12.15 -9.18 2.75
N THR A 107 -11.68 -10.18 2.00
CA THR A 107 -11.24 -11.47 2.57
C THR A 107 -9.79 -11.39 2.99
N TYR A 108 -9.46 -11.98 4.14
CA TYR A 108 -8.11 -12.04 4.67
C TYR A 108 -7.38 -13.30 4.25
N PHE A 109 -6.26 -13.18 3.55
CA PHE A 109 -5.32 -14.26 3.34
C PHE A 109 -4.34 -14.34 4.52
N VAL A 110 -4.39 -15.43 5.27
CA VAL A 110 -3.65 -15.60 6.53
C VAL A 110 -2.83 -16.88 6.53
N ASN A 111 -1.80 -16.95 7.38
CA ASN A 111 -1.09 -18.20 7.59
C ASN A 111 -1.98 -19.25 8.28
N GLN A 112 -1.65 -20.53 8.06
CA GLN A 112 -2.33 -21.61 8.77
C GLN A 112 -2.09 -21.45 10.28
N GLY A 113 -3.17 -21.45 11.06
CA GLY A 113 -3.11 -21.26 12.51
C GLY A 113 -3.00 -19.81 12.98
N TYR A 114 -3.15 -18.80 12.09
CA TYR A 114 -3.18 -17.39 12.49
C TYR A 114 -4.14 -17.16 13.69
N PRO A 115 -3.74 -16.39 14.73
CA PRO A 115 -2.59 -15.49 14.80
C PRO A 115 -1.27 -16.13 15.25
N ALA A 116 -1.22 -17.45 15.45
CA ALA A 116 0.02 -18.13 15.82
C ALA A 116 1.03 -18.08 14.65
N SER A 117 2.32 -18.14 14.99
CA SER A 117 3.40 -18.15 14.00
C SER A 117 3.40 -19.42 13.15
N TYR A 118 3.78 -19.28 11.89
CA TYR A 118 3.92 -20.35 10.92
C TYR A 118 5.40 -20.66 10.67
N THR A 119 5.79 -21.92 10.83
CA THR A 119 7.20 -22.36 10.76
C THR A 119 7.47 -23.40 9.68
N ALA A 120 6.42 -23.96 9.06
CA ALA A 120 6.56 -24.97 8.02
C ALA A 120 7.08 -24.35 6.71
N ALA A 121 7.89 -25.12 5.98
CA ALA A 121 8.29 -24.77 4.63
C ALA A 121 7.33 -25.31 3.58
N GLY A 122 7.31 -24.68 2.42
CA GLY A 122 6.51 -25.06 1.27
C GLY A 122 5.83 -23.87 0.63
N GLN A 123 4.92 -24.16 -0.30
CA GLN A 123 4.14 -23.16 -1.01
C GLN A 123 2.73 -23.09 -0.43
N CYS A 124 2.34 -21.91 0.03
CA CYS A 124 1.02 -21.59 0.51
C CYS A 124 0.40 -20.54 -0.42
N TYR A 125 -0.57 -20.91 -1.23
CA TYR A 125 -1.23 -19.99 -2.17
C TYR A 125 -2.72 -19.86 -1.90
N THR A 126 -3.32 -18.75 -2.30
CA THR A 126 -4.78 -18.60 -2.40
C THR A 126 -5.14 -18.06 -3.78
N THR A 127 -6.27 -18.52 -4.32
CA THR A 127 -6.80 -18.02 -5.59
C THR A 127 -7.82 -16.91 -5.31
N VAL A 128 -7.73 -15.79 -6.02
CA VAL A 128 -8.72 -14.72 -5.94
C VAL A 128 -9.76 -14.94 -7.03
N ASN A 129 -10.99 -15.30 -6.65
CA ASN A 129 -12.09 -15.35 -7.62
C ASN A 129 -12.62 -13.94 -7.84
N ARG A 130 -12.68 -13.51 -9.11
CA ARG A 130 -13.24 -12.23 -9.49
C ARG A 130 -14.74 -12.20 -9.17
N LEU A 131 -15.18 -11.20 -8.40
CA LEU A 131 -16.58 -11.12 -7.96
C LEU A 131 -17.53 -10.65 -9.06
N ALA A 132 -17.03 -9.87 -10.02
CA ALA A 132 -17.80 -9.40 -11.17
C ALA A 132 -16.86 -9.05 -12.34
N PRO A 133 -17.31 -9.13 -13.61
CA PRO A 133 -16.48 -8.80 -14.78
C PRO A 133 -15.87 -7.40 -14.73
N ASN A 134 -16.57 -6.45 -14.10
CA ASN A 134 -16.17 -5.06 -13.94
C ASN A 134 -15.21 -4.82 -12.75
N ILE A 135 -14.61 -5.84 -12.12
CA ILE A 135 -13.52 -5.64 -11.17
C ILE A 135 -12.21 -5.48 -11.92
N CYS A 136 -11.57 -4.31 -11.90
CA CYS A 136 -10.32 -4.08 -12.64
C CYS A 136 -9.06 -4.18 -11.80
N GLN A 137 -9.20 -4.07 -10.47
CA GLN A 137 -8.05 -3.90 -9.60
C GLN A 137 -8.26 -4.64 -8.27
N LEU A 138 -7.19 -5.18 -7.72
CA LEU A 138 -7.14 -5.63 -6.34
C LEU A 138 -6.34 -4.64 -5.50
N ARG A 139 -6.76 -4.42 -4.25
CA ARG A 139 -5.94 -3.79 -3.22
C ARG A 139 -5.61 -4.84 -2.17
N LEU A 140 -4.32 -5.03 -1.92
CA LEU A 140 -3.79 -5.83 -0.83
C LEU A 140 -3.36 -4.87 0.28
N ASP A 141 -3.91 -5.02 1.48
CA ASP A 141 -3.42 -4.32 2.67
C ASP A 141 -2.71 -5.32 3.59
N PHE A 142 -1.45 -5.09 3.88
CA PHE A 142 -0.62 -5.94 4.74
C PHE A 142 -0.85 -5.57 6.22
N GLU A 143 -1.92 -6.06 6.83
CA GLU A 143 -2.20 -5.80 8.25
C GLU A 143 -1.17 -6.47 9.17
N ALA A 144 -0.71 -7.66 8.80
CA ALA A 144 0.48 -8.29 9.35
C ALA A 144 1.27 -8.90 8.19
N PHE A 145 2.58 -8.70 8.17
CA PHE A 145 3.46 -9.32 7.17
C PHE A 145 4.87 -9.32 7.72
N SER A 146 5.32 -10.49 8.15
CA SER A 146 6.66 -10.74 8.64
C SER A 146 7.06 -12.14 8.19
N ILE A 147 7.94 -12.20 7.19
CA ILE A 147 8.56 -13.42 6.70
C ILE A 147 10.09 -13.26 6.72
N ALA A 148 10.85 -14.28 6.35
CA ALA A 148 12.31 -14.17 6.36
C ALA A 148 12.80 -12.94 5.57
N GLN A 149 13.80 -12.28 6.13
CA GLN A 149 14.52 -11.16 5.51
C GLN A 149 15.23 -11.65 4.23
N PRO A 150 15.52 -10.76 3.27
CA PRO A 150 16.33 -11.12 2.11
C PRO A 150 17.73 -11.59 2.54
N GLU A 151 18.43 -12.31 1.66
CA GLU A 151 19.82 -12.70 1.95
C GLU A 151 20.77 -11.49 2.00
N SER A 152 21.92 -11.67 2.64
CA SER A 152 22.78 -10.55 3.06
C SER A 152 23.73 -10.02 1.99
N VAL A 153 23.81 -10.64 0.81
CA VAL A 153 24.80 -10.32 -0.23
C VAL A 153 24.16 -9.53 -1.37
N GLU A 154 23.10 -10.05 -1.97
CA GLU A 154 22.41 -9.42 -3.11
C GLU A 154 21.00 -8.92 -2.72
N HIS A 155 20.66 -8.95 -1.44
CA HIS A 155 19.36 -8.57 -0.89
C HIS A 155 18.16 -9.22 -1.58
N ARG A 156 18.30 -10.49 -1.99
CA ARG A 156 17.26 -11.26 -2.67
C ARG A 156 16.37 -12.03 -1.71
N CYS A 157 15.08 -12.12 -2.02
CA CYS A 157 14.10 -12.92 -1.28
C CYS A 157 14.22 -14.43 -1.58
N VAL A 158 15.31 -15.05 -1.13
CA VAL A 158 15.61 -16.48 -1.40
C VAL A 158 15.04 -17.44 -0.36
N ALA A 159 14.97 -17.02 0.91
CA ALA A 159 14.51 -17.86 2.01
C ALA A 159 12.99 -17.97 2.03
N ASP A 160 12.32 -16.81 2.06
CA ASP A 160 10.89 -16.69 1.91
C ASP A 160 10.57 -15.62 0.85
N SER A 161 9.46 -15.77 0.15
CA SER A 161 8.99 -14.77 -0.82
C SER A 161 7.47 -14.74 -0.91
N PHE A 162 6.93 -13.54 -1.13
CA PHE A 162 5.56 -13.33 -1.54
C PHE A 162 5.53 -12.98 -3.02
N VAL A 163 4.76 -13.75 -3.79
CA VAL A 163 4.65 -13.66 -5.24
C VAL A 163 3.19 -13.54 -5.62
N VAL A 164 2.90 -12.59 -6.50
CA VAL A 164 1.56 -12.38 -7.07
C VAL A 164 1.61 -12.71 -8.56
N THR A 165 0.65 -13.50 -9.04
CA THR A 165 0.50 -13.82 -10.46
C THR A 165 -0.93 -13.58 -10.94
N GLY A 166 -1.12 -13.51 -12.26
CA GLY A 166 -2.43 -13.26 -12.88
C GLY A 166 -2.84 -11.80 -12.96
N THR A 167 -1.88 -10.88 -12.80
CA THR A 167 -2.03 -9.44 -13.01
C THR A 167 -1.64 -9.05 -14.43
N THR A 168 -2.09 -7.88 -14.90
CA THR A 168 -1.73 -7.34 -16.22
C THR A 168 -0.38 -6.64 -16.24
N SER A 169 0.14 -6.30 -15.06
CA SER A 169 1.45 -5.65 -14.87
C SER A 169 2.31 -6.52 -13.96
N PRO A 170 3.63 -6.57 -14.18
CA PRO A 170 4.55 -7.26 -13.29
C PRO A 170 4.42 -6.73 -11.85
N VAL A 171 4.51 -7.62 -10.88
CA VAL A 171 4.51 -7.30 -9.45
C VAL A 171 5.85 -7.77 -8.91
N PRO A 172 6.63 -6.90 -8.24
CA PRO A 172 7.90 -7.30 -7.67
C PRO A 172 7.68 -8.33 -6.56
N VAL A 173 8.64 -9.24 -6.42
CA VAL A 173 8.69 -10.19 -5.32
C VAL A 173 9.14 -9.44 -4.06
N ILE A 174 8.45 -9.67 -2.94
CA ILE A 174 8.80 -9.04 -1.67
C ILE A 174 8.98 -10.07 -0.55
N CYS A 175 9.77 -9.71 0.45
CA CYS A 175 9.99 -10.47 1.68
C CYS A 175 10.30 -9.53 2.86
N GLY A 176 10.67 -10.11 4.00
CA GLY A 176 10.88 -9.38 5.25
C GLY A 176 9.59 -8.81 5.83
N ASP A 177 9.64 -7.56 6.30
CA ASP A 177 8.59 -6.92 7.09
C ASP A 177 7.85 -5.84 6.29
N ASN A 178 6.55 -6.02 6.07
CA ASN A 178 5.74 -5.12 5.22
C ASN A 178 4.42 -4.71 5.88
N ALA A 179 4.28 -4.92 7.19
CA ALA A 179 3.08 -4.53 7.93
C ALA A 179 2.79 -3.03 7.80
N GLY A 180 1.52 -2.69 7.58
CA GLY A 180 1.03 -1.33 7.36
C GLY A 180 1.20 -0.81 5.94
N GLN A 181 1.81 -1.58 5.03
CA GLN A 181 1.92 -1.22 3.61
C GLN A 181 0.79 -1.85 2.77
N HIS A 182 0.71 -1.46 1.49
CA HIS A 182 -0.29 -1.97 0.55
C HIS A 182 0.25 -2.15 -0.87
N MET A 183 -0.49 -2.91 -1.67
CA MET A 183 -0.29 -3.04 -3.11
C MET A 183 -1.61 -2.86 -3.87
N TYR A 184 -1.56 -2.17 -5.00
CA TYR A 184 -2.60 -2.09 -6.00
C TYR A 184 -2.20 -2.93 -7.22
N LEU A 185 -3.08 -3.84 -7.62
CA LEU A 185 -2.81 -4.83 -8.65
C LEU A 185 -3.83 -4.70 -9.76
N ASN A 186 -3.38 -4.33 -10.96
CA ASN A 186 -4.26 -4.33 -12.12
C ASN A 186 -4.47 -5.76 -12.62
N ILE A 187 -5.73 -6.16 -12.73
CA ILE A 187 -6.14 -7.50 -13.16
C ILE A 187 -6.91 -7.48 -14.49
N GLY A 188 -6.99 -6.31 -15.13
CA GLY A 188 -7.61 -6.12 -16.45
C GLY A 188 -9.14 -6.21 -16.43
N TYR A 189 -9.79 -5.57 -17.40
CA TYR A 189 -11.22 -5.66 -17.61
C TYR A 189 -11.59 -7.02 -18.20
N ASN A 190 -12.57 -7.72 -17.60
CA ASN A 190 -13.07 -9.01 -18.08
C ASN A 190 -11.98 -10.08 -18.32
N SER A 191 -10.85 -9.99 -17.61
CA SER A 191 -9.80 -11.01 -17.69
C SER A 191 -10.23 -12.27 -16.94
N THR A 192 -9.95 -13.42 -17.54
CA THR A 192 -10.20 -14.75 -16.96
C THR A 192 -8.93 -15.37 -16.35
N THR A 193 -7.80 -14.65 -16.39
CA THR A 193 -6.54 -15.14 -15.81
C THR A 193 -6.70 -15.37 -14.31
N PRO A 194 -6.40 -16.58 -13.79
CA PRO A 194 -6.45 -16.84 -12.36
C PRO A 194 -5.44 -15.97 -11.63
N ILE A 195 -5.91 -15.19 -10.65
CA ILE A 195 -5.03 -14.38 -9.80
C ILE A 195 -4.65 -15.20 -8.57
N MET A 196 -3.35 -15.36 -8.35
CA MET A 196 -2.84 -16.13 -7.21
C MET A 196 -1.95 -15.27 -6.33
N LEU A 197 -2.20 -15.35 -5.03
CA LEU A 197 -1.31 -14.81 -4.00
C LEU A 197 -0.55 -15.99 -3.40
N THR A 198 0.76 -16.01 -3.53
CA THR A 198 1.60 -17.17 -3.17
C THR A 198 2.67 -16.77 -2.17
N MET A 199 2.66 -17.40 -1.01
CA MET A 199 3.76 -17.42 -0.05
C MET A 199 4.62 -18.64 -0.31
N ILE A 200 5.90 -18.44 -0.60
CA ILE A 200 6.92 -19.49 -0.69
C ILE A 200 7.78 -19.38 0.55
N THR A 201 7.93 -20.47 1.29
CA THR A 201 8.66 -20.51 2.56
C THR A 201 9.66 -21.66 2.54
N SER A 202 10.85 -21.46 3.09
CA SER A 202 11.88 -22.50 3.15
C SER A 202 12.17 -22.95 4.58
N ASN A 203 12.85 -24.08 4.74
CA ASN A 203 13.39 -24.48 6.05
C ASN A 203 14.74 -23.79 6.32
N LEU A 204 15.11 -22.75 5.55
CA LEU A 204 16.38 -22.08 5.77
C LEU A 204 16.35 -21.41 7.14
N MET A 205 17.29 -21.85 7.99
CA MET A 205 17.38 -21.41 9.37
C MET A 205 18.43 -20.30 9.47
N ALA A 206 18.00 -19.07 9.77
CA ALA A 206 18.93 -18.03 10.20
C ALA A 206 19.34 -18.35 11.65
N GLY A 207 20.62 -18.66 11.88
CA GLY A 207 21.12 -18.95 13.24
C GLY A 207 20.60 -20.25 13.87
N GLY A 208 20.10 -21.21 13.09
CA GLY A 208 19.67 -22.52 13.61
C GLY A 208 18.23 -22.57 14.18
N VAL A 209 17.41 -21.55 13.91
CA VAL A 209 15.97 -21.53 14.27
C VAL A 209 15.14 -21.32 13.00
N THR A 210 14.01 -22.03 12.87
CA THR A 210 13.08 -21.81 11.76
C THR A 210 12.45 -20.43 11.91
N SER A 211 12.45 -19.64 10.84
CA SER A 211 11.84 -18.30 10.87
C SER A 211 10.36 -18.41 11.22
N ALA A 212 9.99 -17.82 12.36
CA ALA A 212 8.59 -17.65 12.75
C ALA A 212 7.96 -16.61 11.84
N ARG A 213 7.05 -17.05 10.97
CA ARG A 213 6.36 -16.18 10.01
C ARG A 213 4.99 -15.82 10.51
N ASN A 214 4.50 -14.66 10.11
CA ASN A 214 3.13 -14.26 10.36
C ASN A 214 2.64 -13.37 9.22
N TRP A 215 1.49 -13.69 8.64
CA TRP A 215 0.86 -12.81 7.65
C TRP A 215 -0.66 -12.79 7.79
N LYS A 216 -1.19 -11.59 7.56
CA LYS A 216 -2.60 -11.28 7.40
C LYS A 216 -2.74 -10.18 6.36
N ILE A 217 -3.20 -10.57 5.18
CA ILE A 217 -3.29 -9.72 4.01
C ILE A 217 -4.76 -9.54 3.66
N ARG A 218 -5.30 -8.34 3.78
CA ARG A 218 -6.68 -8.05 3.36
C ARG A 218 -6.73 -7.87 1.85
N VAL A 219 -7.56 -8.68 1.18
CA VAL A 219 -7.77 -8.63 -0.26
C VAL A 219 -9.09 -7.92 -0.54
N SER A 220 -9.00 -6.75 -1.18
CA SER A 220 -10.15 -5.95 -1.59
C SER A 220 -10.23 -5.90 -3.12
N GLN A 221 -11.41 -6.10 -3.68
CA GLN A 221 -11.69 -6.03 -5.11
C GLN A 221 -12.33 -4.69 -5.44
N ILE A 222 -11.73 -3.97 -6.40
CA ILE A 222 -12.10 -2.61 -6.79
C ILE A 222 -12.69 -2.64 -8.20
N PRO A 223 -13.95 -2.21 -8.37
CA PRO A 223 -14.55 -2.03 -9.68
C PRO A 223 -13.78 -1.05 -10.57
N CYS A 224 -13.88 -1.24 -11.88
CA CYS A 224 -13.37 -0.33 -12.88
C CYS A 224 -14.07 1.03 -12.74
N ASN A 225 -13.33 2.12 -12.97
CA ASN A 225 -13.85 3.51 -12.96
C ASN A 225 -14.35 4.02 -11.59
N GLU A 226 -13.97 3.37 -10.50
CA GLU A 226 -14.19 3.91 -9.17
C GLU A 226 -13.22 5.06 -8.88
N GLY A 227 -13.71 6.15 -8.29
CA GLY A 227 -12.89 7.33 -7.98
C GLY A 227 -11.77 7.09 -6.95
N PHE A 228 -11.74 5.91 -6.34
CA PHE A 228 -10.71 5.47 -5.39
C PHE A 228 -9.80 4.37 -5.95
N ALA A 229 -9.98 3.97 -7.21
CA ALA A 229 -9.04 3.10 -7.90
C ALA A 229 -7.69 3.82 -8.08
N ALA A 230 -6.60 3.08 -7.94
CA ALA A 230 -5.29 3.60 -8.30
C ALA A 230 -5.17 3.71 -9.83
N PRO A 231 -4.46 4.73 -10.35
CA PRO A 231 -4.19 4.82 -11.78
C PRO A 231 -3.48 3.55 -12.30
N PRO A 232 -3.67 3.18 -13.58
CA PRO A 232 -2.96 2.06 -14.18
C PRO A 232 -1.43 2.20 -14.05
N GLY A 233 -0.74 1.12 -13.68
CA GLY A 233 0.71 1.10 -13.47
C GLY A 233 1.18 1.41 -12.04
N CYS A 234 0.31 1.94 -11.18
CA CYS A 234 0.64 2.23 -9.79
C CYS A 234 0.58 0.96 -8.92
N LEU A 235 1.71 0.57 -8.33
CA LEU A 235 1.75 -0.51 -7.33
C LEU A 235 1.41 0.01 -5.94
N GLN A 236 1.85 1.21 -5.60
CA GLN A 236 1.39 1.92 -4.40
C GLN A 236 0.61 3.16 -4.82
N TYR A 237 -0.47 3.45 -4.13
CA TYR A 237 -1.26 4.65 -4.35
C TYR A 237 -1.61 5.32 -3.04
N PHE A 238 -1.23 6.59 -2.91
CA PHE A 238 -1.43 7.41 -1.73
C PHE A 238 -2.40 8.55 -2.03
N THR A 239 -3.14 8.97 -1.01
CA THR A 239 -4.11 10.07 -1.08
C THR A 239 -3.93 10.97 0.13
N GLY A 240 -4.49 12.18 0.08
CA GLY A 240 -4.36 13.17 1.13
C GLY A 240 -3.24 14.18 0.87
N SER A 241 -3.23 15.24 1.67
CA SER A 241 -2.31 16.38 1.51
C SER A 241 -0.92 16.15 2.13
N VAL A 242 -0.80 15.17 3.03
CA VAL A 242 0.44 14.78 3.71
C VAL A 242 0.39 13.28 3.96
N GLY A 243 1.53 12.60 3.75
CA GLY A 243 1.65 11.16 3.99
C GLY A 243 3.10 10.74 4.11
N VAL A 244 3.30 9.46 4.39
CA VAL A 244 4.63 8.83 4.46
C VAL A 244 4.68 7.72 3.43
N ILE A 245 5.72 7.74 2.60
CA ILE A 245 6.00 6.72 1.59
C ILE A 245 7.19 5.91 2.08
N ARG A 246 7.14 4.59 1.89
CA ARG A 246 8.16 3.65 2.33
C ARG A 246 8.36 2.60 1.24
N SER A 247 9.59 2.17 1.04
CA SER A 247 9.88 0.98 0.25
C SER A 247 9.39 -0.27 0.98
N PHE A 248 9.21 -1.35 0.22
CA PHE A 248 8.99 -2.66 0.83
C PHE A 248 10.20 -3.08 1.66
N ASN A 249 9.94 -3.84 2.72
CA ASN A 249 10.90 -4.22 3.75
C ASN A 249 11.53 -3.07 4.56
N PHE A 250 10.98 -1.86 4.49
CA PHE A 250 11.40 -0.74 5.33
C PHE A 250 10.72 -0.78 6.71
N PHE A 251 11.48 -0.59 7.80
CA PHE A 251 10.93 -0.37 9.14
C PHE A 251 11.65 0.74 9.91
N PHE A 252 10.93 1.38 10.85
CA PHE A 252 11.40 2.53 11.65
C PHE A 252 11.96 2.14 13.03
N GLU A 253 11.84 0.87 13.43
CA GLU A 253 12.15 0.41 14.78
C GLU A 253 13.27 -0.64 14.75
N SER A 254 14.32 -0.49 15.56
CA SER A 254 15.39 -1.49 15.66
C SER A 254 14.84 -2.84 16.12
N ARG A 255 14.51 -3.73 15.17
CA ARG A 255 14.38 -5.17 15.43
C ARG A 255 15.75 -5.85 15.40
N GLY A 256 16.70 -5.26 16.13
CA GLY A 256 18.14 -5.54 16.00
C GLY A 256 18.79 -4.73 14.88
N VAL A 257 20.11 -4.64 14.92
CA VAL A 257 20.94 -3.97 13.91
C VAL A 257 21.10 -4.93 12.70
N ASN A 258 20.96 -4.44 11.46
CA ASN A 258 21.20 -5.15 10.19
C ASN A 258 20.13 -6.15 9.69
N THR A 259 18.86 -5.99 10.03
CA THR A 259 17.81 -6.93 9.57
C THR A 259 17.00 -6.43 8.37
N ALA A 260 16.65 -5.14 8.28
CA ALA A 260 16.06 -4.60 7.06
C ALA A 260 17.15 -4.42 6.02
N ARG A 261 16.83 -4.80 4.78
CA ARG A 261 17.70 -4.56 3.64
C ARG A 261 16.83 -4.10 2.49
N GLN A 262 17.31 -3.11 1.75
CA GLN A 262 16.72 -2.74 0.47
C GLN A 262 16.54 -4.01 -0.36
N LEU A 263 15.34 -4.25 -0.88
CA LEU A 263 15.12 -5.39 -1.76
C LEU A 263 15.75 -5.12 -3.14
N SER A 264 16.45 -6.11 -3.69
CA SER A 264 16.90 -6.07 -5.08
C SER A 264 15.77 -6.47 -6.05
N PHE A 265 15.99 -6.23 -7.33
CA PHE A 265 15.04 -6.49 -8.43
C PHE A 265 13.68 -5.83 -8.24
N GLN A 266 13.66 -4.61 -7.71
CA GLN A 266 12.43 -3.85 -7.56
C GLN A 266 12.28 -2.89 -8.73
N ASP A 267 11.10 -2.89 -9.36
CA ASP A 267 10.73 -1.90 -10.36
C ASP A 267 9.23 -1.65 -10.22
N TYR A 268 8.88 -0.57 -9.54
CA TYR A 268 7.48 -0.23 -9.32
C TYR A 268 7.23 1.27 -9.20
N THR A 269 6.02 1.66 -9.60
CA THR A 269 5.55 3.05 -9.52
C THR A 269 4.72 3.27 -8.27
N ILE A 270 5.02 4.36 -7.58
CA ILE A 270 4.29 4.90 -6.44
C ILE A 270 3.56 6.14 -6.92
N CYS A 271 2.24 6.12 -6.87
CA CYS A 271 1.42 7.23 -7.32
C CYS A 271 0.82 7.97 -6.13
N ILE A 272 0.68 9.28 -6.26
CA ILE A 272 -0.02 10.11 -5.29
C ILE A 272 -1.15 10.83 -6.01
N ARG A 273 -2.34 10.79 -5.42
CA ARG A 273 -3.48 11.53 -5.95
C ARG A 273 -3.20 13.02 -5.89
N GLN A 274 -3.40 13.71 -7.00
CA GLN A 274 -3.43 15.16 -7.01
C GLN A 274 -4.69 15.65 -6.29
N GLU A 275 -4.52 16.24 -5.10
CA GLU A 275 -5.60 16.88 -4.36
C GLU A 275 -5.98 18.23 -5.00
N SER A 276 -7.24 18.64 -4.82
CA SER A 276 -7.75 19.88 -5.43
C SER A 276 -6.93 21.10 -4.98
N ASN A 277 -6.49 21.91 -5.94
CA ASN A 277 -5.62 23.07 -5.76
C ASN A 277 -4.16 22.77 -5.34
N PHE A 278 -3.71 21.51 -5.41
CA PHE A 278 -2.30 21.14 -5.23
C PHE A 278 -1.64 20.94 -6.59
N CYS A 279 -0.70 21.84 -6.94
CA CYS A 279 0.01 21.84 -8.23
C CYS A 279 1.50 21.49 -8.11
N GLU A 280 1.93 21.10 -6.90
CA GLU A 280 3.31 20.76 -6.58
C GLU A 280 3.34 19.75 -5.43
N MET A 281 4.25 18.79 -5.50
CA MET A 281 4.62 17.90 -4.40
C MET A 281 5.97 18.30 -3.83
N GLN A 282 6.10 18.20 -2.51
CA GLN A 282 7.36 18.35 -1.80
C GLN A 282 7.68 17.02 -1.10
N TYR A 283 8.85 16.47 -1.37
CA TYR A 283 9.38 15.28 -0.72
C TYR A 283 10.49 15.65 0.25
N ASN A 284 10.46 15.01 1.42
CA ASN A 284 11.46 15.14 2.46
C ASN A 284 11.85 13.75 2.96
N PRO A 285 13.14 13.49 3.24
CA PRO A 285 13.52 12.29 3.95
C PRO A 285 12.92 12.35 5.35
N CYS A 286 12.28 11.26 5.77
CA CYS A 286 11.79 11.13 7.14
C CYS A 286 12.98 10.97 8.08
N PRO A 287 12.95 11.52 9.30
CA PRO A 287 13.89 11.12 10.34
C PRO A 287 13.79 9.62 10.59
N ASP A 288 14.94 8.96 10.63
CA ASP A 288 15.12 7.58 11.06
C ASP A 288 15.86 7.63 12.40
N GLN A 289 15.32 7.02 13.45
CA GLN A 289 15.98 7.03 14.76
C GLN A 289 16.91 5.82 14.96
N VAL A 290 16.94 4.92 13.99
CA VAL A 290 17.58 3.61 14.07
C VAL A 290 18.86 3.57 13.26
N ASN A 291 18.80 4.01 12.00
CA ASN A 291 19.94 3.92 11.08
C ASN A 291 20.73 5.22 11.05
N LEU A 292 22.06 5.19 11.11
CA LEU A 292 22.91 6.40 11.00
C LEU A 292 23.07 6.79 9.54
N PRO A 293 22.84 8.06 9.13
CA PRO A 293 22.86 9.30 9.92
C PRO A 293 21.51 9.72 10.54
N GLY A 294 20.49 8.87 10.47
CA GLY A 294 19.20 9.12 11.08
C GLY A 294 18.15 9.68 10.12
N LEU A 295 18.24 9.35 8.83
CA LEU A 295 17.33 9.80 7.79
C LEU A 295 16.96 8.61 6.88
N GLY A 296 15.68 8.49 6.54
CA GLY A 296 15.09 7.38 5.77
C GLY A 296 15.33 7.45 4.26
N PHE A 297 16.56 7.73 3.80
CA PHE A 297 16.91 7.61 2.39
C PHE A 297 18.32 7.04 2.19
N SER A 298 18.41 5.84 1.62
CA SER A 298 19.60 5.39 0.89
C SER A 298 19.16 4.49 -0.25
N ILE A 299 19.57 4.84 -1.46
CA ILE A 299 19.42 3.98 -2.65
C ILE A 299 20.83 3.79 -3.18
N SER A 300 21.48 2.93 -2.39
CA SER A 300 22.77 2.25 -2.51
C SER A 300 24.05 3.09 -2.52
N GLY A 301 24.13 4.04 -1.58
CA GLY A 301 25.40 4.63 -1.13
C GLY A 301 25.66 4.34 0.35
N ALA A 302 26.63 3.44 0.62
CA ALA A 302 26.97 2.80 1.90
C ALA A 302 26.94 3.69 3.16
N LEU A 303 26.41 3.12 4.25
CA LEU A 303 26.65 3.60 5.62
C LEU A 303 27.26 2.44 6.41
N THR A 304 28.55 2.17 6.18
CA THR A 304 29.31 1.39 7.15
C THR A 304 29.30 2.13 8.49
N ALA A 305 29.28 1.41 9.61
CA ALA A 305 29.36 2.03 10.94
C ALA A 305 30.62 2.93 11.01
N GLY A 306 30.41 4.26 11.03
CA GLY A 306 31.48 5.27 11.03
C GLY A 306 31.76 5.95 9.68
N ALA A 307 31.07 5.60 8.59
CA ALA A 307 31.17 6.31 7.31
C ALA A 307 30.41 7.64 7.34
N THR A 308 31.06 8.70 6.87
CA THR A 308 30.43 10.00 6.59
C THR A 308 29.57 9.87 5.33
N THR A 309 28.31 10.30 5.41
CA THR A 309 27.31 10.43 4.33
C THR A 309 27.87 10.31 2.90
N VAL A 310 27.39 9.33 2.13
CA VAL A 310 27.61 9.28 0.68
C VAL A 310 26.82 10.42 0.02
N ALA A 311 27.53 11.26 -0.73
CA ALA A 311 26.95 12.39 -1.43
C ALA A 311 25.83 11.95 -2.39
N SER A 312 24.90 12.87 -2.69
CA SER A 312 23.82 12.62 -3.63
C SER A 312 24.37 12.30 -5.01
N GLY A 313 23.78 11.29 -5.66
CA GLY A 313 23.89 11.09 -7.09
C GLY A 313 22.64 11.62 -7.79
N VAL A 314 22.80 12.17 -8.99
CA VAL A 314 21.69 12.63 -9.82
C VAL A 314 21.83 12.17 -11.27
N ASP A 315 20.72 11.73 -11.86
CA ASP A 315 20.57 11.36 -13.27
C ASP A 315 21.65 10.39 -13.78
N ALA A 316 22.67 10.88 -14.50
CA ALA A 316 23.74 10.05 -15.07
C ALA A 316 24.58 9.33 -14.00
N ALA A 317 24.58 9.81 -12.76
CA ALA A 317 25.22 9.14 -11.63
C ALA A 317 24.38 8.00 -11.05
N CYS A 318 23.08 7.91 -11.40
CA CYS A 318 22.12 6.98 -10.82
C CYS A 318 21.61 5.99 -11.86
N THR A 319 22.47 5.05 -12.25
CA THR A 319 22.20 4.05 -13.29
C THR A 319 21.89 2.66 -12.75
N THR A 320 22.31 2.36 -11.51
CA THR A 320 22.09 1.08 -10.86
C THR A 320 20.77 1.12 -10.09
N ASP A 321 20.77 1.81 -8.97
CA ASP A 321 19.62 1.96 -8.10
C ASP A 321 19.24 3.43 -8.02
N TYR A 322 17.94 3.72 -8.06
CA TYR A 322 17.45 5.08 -7.97
C TYR A 322 15.99 5.19 -7.56
N LEU A 323 15.67 6.32 -6.93
CA LEU A 323 14.32 6.86 -6.89
C LEU A 323 14.17 7.88 -8.00
N MET A 324 13.23 7.65 -8.90
CA MET A 324 12.86 8.62 -9.91
C MET A 324 11.76 9.53 -9.37
N ILE A 325 12.01 10.84 -9.39
CA ILE A 325 11.02 11.88 -9.17
C ILE A 325 11.00 12.72 -10.45
N PRO A 326 9.97 12.58 -11.32
CA PRO A 326 9.90 13.32 -12.56
C PRO A 326 10.04 14.82 -12.33
N CYS A 327 11.03 15.45 -12.96
CA CYS A 327 11.33 16.87 -12.82
C CYS A 327 11.43 17.35 -11.35
N GLY A 328 12.27 16.67 -10.55
CA GLY A 328 12.65 17.08 -9.20
C GLY A 328 13.60 18.29 -9.17
N SER A 329 13.28 19.29 -8.35
CA SER A 329 14.08 20.50 -8.12
C SER A 329 14.29 20.77 -6.63
N ASP A 330 15.37 21.45 -6.26
CA ASP A 330 15.62 21.97 -4.92
C ASP A 330 14.94 23.32 -4.67
N ILE A 331 14.35 23.93 -5.70
CA ILE A 331 13.64 25.21 -5.62
C ILE A 331 12.14 24.99 -5.78
N ARG A 332 11.39 25.47 -4.78
CA ARG A 332 9.92 25.51 -4.81
C ARG A 332 9.42 26.29 -6.03
N GLY A 333 8.47 25.72 -6.76
CA GLY A 333 7.75 26.36 -7.85
C GLY A 333 8.45 26.27 -9.21
N GLN A 334 9.65 25.69 -9.29
CA GLN A 334 10.53 25.79 -10.46
C GLN A 334 10.91 24.43 -11.06
N ALA A 335 10.98 24.37 -12.39
CA ALA A 335 11.49 23.23 -13.15
C ALA A 335 13.01 23.34 -13.44
N ILE A 336 13.71 24.15 -12.65
CA ILE A 336 15.15 24.38 -12.71
C ILE A 336 15.73 24.22 -11.30
N LYS A 337 17.00 23.84 -11.21
CA LYS A 337 17.74 23.68 -9.96
C LYS A 337 18.49 24.97 -9.60
N SER A 338 18.92 25.13 -8.35
CA SER A 338 19.68 26.34 -7.93
C SER A 338 21.04 26.52 -8.61
N ASN A 339 21.63 25.45 -9.13
CA ASN A 339 22.85 25.51 -9.93
C ASN A 339 22.61 25.85 -11.42
N GLY A 340 21.38 26.18 -11.81
CA GLY A 340 21.00 26.53 -13.19
C GLY A 340 20.74 25.35 -14.12
N ALA A 341 20.89 24.10 -13.65
CA ALA A 341 20.55 22.93 -14.45
C ALA A 341 19.02 22.69 -14.50
N VAL A 342 18.57 21.94 -15.52
CA VAL A 342 17.18 21.48 -15.62
C VAL A 342 16.88 20.51 -14.46
N CYS A 343 15.62 20.45 -14.04
CA CYS A 343 15.14 19.53 -13.01
C CYS A 343 15.58 18.06 -13.25
N ALA A 344 15.89 17.35 -12.15
CA ALA A 344 16.36 15.97 -12.15
C ALA A 344 15.22 15.00 -12.43
N ALA A 345 15.55 13.79 -12.90
CA ALA A 345 14.63 12.67 -12.89
C ALA A 345 15.03 11.63 -11.85
N ARG A 346 16.31 11.29 -11.72
CA ARG A 346 16.76 10.17 -10.86
C ARG A 346 17.65 10.65 -9.73
N LEU A 347 17.41 10.13 -8.53
CA LEU A 347 18.15 10.42 -7.30
C LEU A 347 18.66 9.12 -6.68
N CYS A 348 19.90 9.12 -6.20
CA CYS A 348 20.55 7.99 -5.52
C CYS A 348 21.58 8.49 -4.50
N GLY A 349 22.24 7.58 -3.78
CA GLY A 349 23.13 7.90 -2.67
C GLY A 349 22.38 8.14 -1.35
N SER A 350 23.11 8.52 -0.30
CA SER A 350 22.54 8.67 1.05
C SER A 350 21.97 10.07 1.32
N ALA A 351 22.47 11.09 0.63
CA ALA A 351 21.90 12.44 0.73
C ALA A 351 20.72 12.58 -0.25
N PHE A 352 19.49 12.69 0.27
CA PHE A 352 18.33 13.03 -0.55
C PHE A 352 18.41 14.47 -1.09
N ASN A 353 18.89 14.65 -2.32
CA ASN A 353 19.10 15.96 -2.95
C ASN A 353 19.02 15.86 -4.48
N SER A 354 18.42 16.86 -5.14
CA SER A 354 18.32 16.95 -6.61
C SER A 354 19.54 17.57 -7.30
N ILE A 355 20.53 18.02 -6.55
CA ILE A 355 21.84 18.46 -7.02
C ILE A 355 22.84 17.33 -6.79
N ASN A 356 23.71 17.08 -7.77
CA ASN A 356 24.71 16.02 -7.71
C ASN A 356 25.88 16.40 -6.78
N ALA A 357 26.42 15.41 -6.08
CA ALA A 357 27.57 15.51 -5.17
C ALA A 357 27.35 16.40 -3.94
N GLU A 358 26.10 16.58 -3.49
CA GLU A 358 25.77 17.26 -2.25
C GLU A 358 25.81 16.29 -1.07
N THR A 359 26.33 16.74 0.08
CA THR A 359 26.41 15.92 1.30
C THR A 359 25.23 16.15 2.24
N ARG A 360 24.37 17.12 1.93
CA ARG A 360 23.22 17.50 2.75
C ARG A 360 21.91 17.18 2.02
N SER A 361 21.01 16.51 2.73
CA SER A 361 19.64 16.32 2.23
C SER A 361 18.85 17.63 2.24
N THR A 362 18.12 17.88 1.16
CA THR A 362 17.23 19.03 1.00
C THR A 362 15.87 18.57 0.48
N PRO A 363 14.79 19.33 0.71
CA PRO A 363 13.51 19.00 0.09
C PRO A 363 13.63 18.96 -1.44
N VAL A 364 12.92 18.03 -2.07
CA VAL A 364 12.80 17.96 -3.54
C VAL A 364 11.36 18.24 -3.93
N PHE A 365 11.18 19.20 -4.82
CA PHE A 365 9.89 19.66 -5.34
C PHE A 365 9.65 19.14 -6.74
N THR A 366 8.42 18.78 -7.08
CA THR A 366 8.02 18.49 -8.47
C THR A 366 6.64 19.05 -8.78
N ARG A 367 6.51 19.57 -9.99
CA ARG A 367 5.24 20.01 -10.60
C ARG A 367 4.82 19.12 -11.76
N SER A 368 5.53 18.01 -11.98
CA SER A 368 5.21 17.03 -13.01
C SER A 368 3.98 16.24 -12.57
N VAL A 369 2.94 16.25 -13.41
CA VAL A 369 1.71 15.49 -13.21
C VAL A 369 1.59 14.41 -14.29
N PRO A 370 1.05 13.21 -13.98
CA PRO A 370 0.61 12.77 -12.66
C PRO A 370 1.76 12.70 -11.63
N PHE A 371 1.44 12.89 -10.33
CA PHE A 371 2.46 12.81 -9.28
C PHE A 371 2.83 11.36 -9.04
N GLU A 372 4.01 10.98 -9.51
CA GLU A 372 4.50 9.62 -9.48
C GLU A 372 5.96 9.58 -9.06
N LEU A 373 6.36 8.51 -8.37
CA LEU A 373 7.75 8.14 -8.16
C LEU A 373 7.96 6.74 -8.73
N ARG A 374 9.13 6.47 -9.28
CA ARG A 374 9.52 5.10 -9.64
C ARG A 374 10.65 4.66 -8.74
N TYR A 375 10.46 3.56 -8.04
CA TYR A 375 11.50 2.92 -7.25
C TYR A 375 12.13 1.82 -8.08
N PHE A 376 13.45 1.92 -8.32
CA PHE A 376 14.18 0.96 -9.13
C PHE A 376 15.44 0.49 -8.40
N THR A 377 15.59 -0.83 -8.28
CA THR A 377 16.81 -1.48 -7.81
C THR A 377 17.19 -2.59 -8.77
N ASN A 378 18.47 -2.69 -9.07
CA ASN A 378 19.01 -3.73 -9.93
C ASN A 378 19.14 -5.05 -9.13
N GLY A 379 19.92 -6.00 -9.65
CA GLY A 379 20.15 -7.29 -9.00
C GLY A 379 21.51 -7.46 -8.32
N LEU A 380 22.29 -6.37 -8.17
CA LEU A 380 23.69 -6.35 -7.80
C LEU A 380 23.91 -5.36 -6.64
N GLU A 381 23.91 -5.88 -5.42
CA GLU A 381 24.06 -5.10 -4.19
C GLU A 381 25.45 -5.33 -3.54
N ALA A 382 26.10 -6.46 -3.84
CA ALA A 382 27.35 -6.89 -3.22
C ALA A 382 28.56 -5.93 -3.41
N GLY A 383 28.45 -4.96 -4.32
CA GLY A 383 29.45 -3.90 -4.56
C GLY A 383 28.98 -2.49 -4.21
N GLU A 384 27.72 -2.32 -3.82
CA GLU A 384 27.11 -1.00 -3.57
C GLU A 384 27.08 -0.64 -2.06
N GLY A 385 27.58 -1.58 -1.23
CA GLY A 385 27.73 -1.44 0.21
C GLY A 385 26.59 -2.13 0.96
N GLU A 386 26.93 -2.91 1.97
CA GLU A 386 25.98 -3.65 2.78
C GLU A 386 25.01 -2.68 3.47
N GLN A 387 23.70 -2.80 3.18
CA GLN A 387 22.65 -1.97 3.77
C GLN A 387 22.08 -2.64 5.04
N ALA A 388 21.70 -1.80 6.01
CA ALA A 388 21.01 -2.13 7.25
C ALA A 388 19.77 -1.24 7.42
#